data_AF-A0A8J4GF07-F1
#
_entry.id   AF-A0A8J4GF07-F1
#
_cell.length_a   1.000
_cell.length_b   1.000
_cell.length_c   1.000
_cell.angle_alpha   90.00
_cell.angle_beta   90.00
_cell.angle_gamma   90.00
#
_symmetry.space_group_name_H-M   'P 1'
#
loop_
_entity.id
_entity.type
_entity.pdbx_description
1 polymer ?
#
loop_
_entity_poly.entity_id
_entity_poly.type
_entity_poly.pdbx_seq_one_letter_code
_entity_poly.pdbx_strand_id
1 'polypeptide(L)'
;MSAPERHAFDVPFTIRIVSIDYYMAPPIPHIDYCFSSLDGTTVDLVPVIRIFGTTPAGQKACLHVHRAFPYFYVPYDDSLPSTPKEAAVCLRRMALAIE
;
A
#
# COMPACT_ATOMS: atom_id res chain seq x y z
N MET A 1 -1.25 -27.10 31.01
CA MET A 1 -1.51 -26.18 29.88
C MET A 1 -0.60 -26.59 28.75
N SER A 2 -1.08 -27.49 27.88
CA SER A 2 -0.37 -27.93 26.68
C SER A 2 -0.27 -26.78 25.68
N ALA A 3 0.90 -26.62 25.05
CA ALA A 3 1.10 -25.67 23.96
C ALA A 3 0.14 -25.99 22.79
N PRO A 4 -0.35 -24.99 22.05
CA PRO A 4 -1.21 -25.24 20.91
C PRO A 4 -0.44 -26.03 19.84
N GLU A 5 -1.03 -27.14 19.40
CA GLU A 5 -0.54 -27.93 18.26
C GLU A 5 -0.48 -27.03 17.03
N ARG A 6 0.76 -26.76 16.57
CA ARG A 6 1.00 -26.05 15.31
C ARG A 6 0.34 -26.85 14.20
N HIS A 7 -0.69 -26.28 13.58
CA HIS A 7 -1.35 -26.88 12.43
C HIS A 7 -0.30 -27.20 11.36
N ALA A 8 -0.28 -28.46 10.92
CA ALA A 8 0.69 -29.00 10.00
C ALA A 8 0.41 -28.57 8.56
N PHE A 9 0.34 -27.27 8.27
CA PHE A 9 0.47 -26.67 6.94
C PHE A 9 0.73 -25.18 7.10
N ASP A 10 1.97 -24.73 6.93
CA ASP A 10 2.19 -23.40 6.36
C ASP A 10 3.59 -23.30 5.77
N VAL A 11 3.82 -24.04 4.68
CA VAL A 11 4.96 -23.69 3.82
C VAL A 11 4.56 -22.38 3.15
N PRO A 12 5.26 -21.26 3.42
CA PRO A 12 4.85 -19.98 2.85
C PRO A 12 4.92 -20.06 1.33
N PHE A 13 3.97 -19.40 0.66
CA PHE A 13 4.12 -19.14 -0.77
C PHE A 13 5.38 -18.29 -0.97
N THR A 14 6.31 -18.80 -1.78
CA THR A 14 7.60 -18.15 -2.02
C THR A 14 7.83 -17.96 -3.51
N ILE A 15 8.41 -16.82 -3.85
CA ILE A 15 8.80 -16.46 -5.21
C ILE A 15 10.17 -15.80 -5.17
N ARG A 16 11.08 -16.24 -6.05
CA ARG A 16 12.34 -15.54 -6.29
C ARG A 16 12.08 -14.34 -7.19
N ILE A 17 12.41 -13.16 -6.72
CA ILE A 17 12.26 -11.91 -7.46
C ILE A 17 13.29 -11.86 -8.60
N VAL A 18 12.83 -11.64 -9.82
CA VAL A 18 13.66 -11.41 -11.01
C VAL A 18 13.61 -9.95 -11.42
N SER A 19 12.40 -9.37 -11.48
CA SER A 19 12.20 -7.94 -11.73
C SER A 19 10.96 -7.44 -10.99
N ILE A 20 10.96 -6.14 -10.72
CA ILE A 20 9.84 -5.42 -10.13
C ILE A 20 9.56 -4.20 -10.99
N ASP A 21 8.29 -3.95 -11.29
CA ASP A 21 7.83 -2.69 -11.85
C ASP A 21 6.48 -2.29 -11.21
N TYR A 22 5.90 -1.19 -11.66
CA TYR A 22 4.57 -0.77 -11.26
C TYR A 22 3.78 -0.24 -12.45
N TYR A 23 2.46 -0.25 -12.32
CA TYR A 23 1.55 0.44 -13.25
C TYR A 23 0.39 1.05 -12.46
N MET A 24 -0.31 2.00 -13.11
CA MET A 24 -1.52 2.61 -12.55
C MET A 24 -2.75 1.91 -13.13
N ALA A 25 -3.71 1.57 -12.28
CA ALA A 25 -4.93 0.86 -12.67
C ALA A 25 -6.16 1.36 -11.90
N PRO A 26 -7.39 1.24 -12.44
CA PRO A 26 -8.60 1.47 -11.66
C PRO A 26 -8.64 0.57 -10.42
N PRO A 27 -9.06 1.09 -9.25
CA PRO A 27 -9.07 0.30 -8.01
C PRO A 27 -10.06 -0.86 -8.07
N ILE A 28 -9.66 -2.01 -7.53
CA ILE A 28 -10.51 -3.19 -7.42
C ILE A 28 -11.25 -3.18 -6.07
N PRO A 29 -12.59 -3.26 -6.03
CA PRO A 29 -13.34 -3.34 -4.79
C PRO A 29 -12.84 -4.47 -3.88
N HIS A 30 -12.80 -4.22 -2.57
CA HIS A 30 -12.28 -5.13 -1.53
C HIS A 30 -10.76 -5.37 -1.53
N ILE A 31 -10.04 -5.04 -2.62
CA ILE A 31 -8.58 -5.18 -2.75
C ILE A 31 -7.86 -3.83 -2.64
N ASP A 32 -8.44 -2.75 -3.13
CA ASP A 32 -7.82 -1.41 -3.16
C ASP A 32 -8.59 -0.38 -2.33
N TYR A 33 -7.96 0.78 -2.10
CA TYR A 33 -8.67 1.97 -1.62
C TYR A 33 -9.38 2.62 -2.81
N CYS A 34 -10.71 2.56 -2.79
CA CYS A 34 -11.56 3.15 -3.84
C CYS A 34 -11.96 4.61 -3.53
N PHE A 35 -11.61 5.10 -2.34
CA PHE A 35 -12.02 6.41 -1.83
C PHE A 35 -10.90 7.05 -1.01
N SER A 36 -10.62 8.33 -1.27
CA SER A 36 -9.66 9.15 -0.53
C SER A 36 -10.38 9.84 0.63
N SER A 37 -9.98 9.55 1.88
CA SER A 37 -10.48 10.28 3.04
C SER A 37 -9.92 11.71 3.17
N LEU A 38 -8.85 12.00 2.43
CA LEU A 38 -8.21 13.31 2.40
C LEU A 38 -9.05 14.31 1.61
N ASP A 39 -9.48 13.88 0.41
CA ASP A 39 -10.17 14.71 -0.57
C ASP A 39 -11.68 14.48 -0.58
N GLY A 40 -12.13 13.37 0.02
CA GLY A 40 -13.54 12.98 0.06
C GLY A 40 -14.06 12.52 -1.30
N THR A 41 -13.18 12.06 -2.19
CA THR A 41 -13.49 11.69 -3.57
C THR A 41 -13.14 10.24 -3.88
N THR A 42 -13.69 9.73 -4.99
CA THR A 42 -13.31 8.43 -5.54
C THR A 42 -11.90 8.47 -6.08
N VAL A 43 -11.16 7.36 -5.92
CA VAL A 43 -9.81 7.21 -6.48
C VAL A 43 -9.94 6.65 -7.89
N ASP A 44 -9.41 7.37 -8.88
CA ASP A 44 -9.48 6.94 -10.28
C ASP A 44 -8.43 5.88 -10.61
N LEU A 45 -7.21 6.02 -10.06
CA LEU A 45 -6.09 5.12 -10.31
C LEU A 45 -5.30 4.85 -9.02
N VAL A 46 -4.87 3.60 -8.85
CA VAL A 46 -3.99 3.14 -7.76
C VAL A 46 -2.71 2.52 -8.30
N PRO A 47 -1.57 2.66 -7.59
CA PRO A 47 -0.35 1.98 -7.95
C PRO A 47 -0.45 0.49 -7.63
N VAL A 48 -0.18 -0.36 -8.61
CA VAL A 48 -0.05 -1.81 -8.45
C VAL A 48 1.37 -2.23 -8.79
N ILE A 49 2.06 -2.80 -7.82
CA ILE A 49 3.42 -3.29 -8.01
C ILE A 49 3.34 -4.70 -8.60
N ARG A 50 4.10 -4.97 -9.67
CA ARG A 50 4.24 -6.31 -10.22
C ARG A 50 5.60 -6.88 -9.89
N ILE A 51 5.60 -8.09 -9.35
CA ILE A 51 6.81 -8.85 -9.05
C ILE A 51 6.84 -10.05 -10.00
N PHE A 52 7.81 -10.05 -10.92
CA PHE A 52 8.04 -11.17 -11.82
C PHE A 52 9.10 -12.09 -11.22
N GLY A 53 8.85 -13.39 -11.24
CA GLY A 53 9.73 -14.33 -10.57
C GLY A 53 9.42 -15.79 -10.84
N THR A 54 10.03 -16.66 -10.04
CA THR A 54 9.82 -18.11 -10.11
C THR A 54 9.58 -18.71 -8.73
N THR A 55 8.64 -19.66 -8.61
CA THR A 55 8.48 -20.48 -7.40
C THR A 55 9.69 -21.42 -7.21
N PRO A 56 9.87 -22.04 -6.03
CA PRO A 56 10.91 -23.06 -5.84
C PRO A 56 10.82 -24.24 -6.81
N ALA A 57 9.62 -24.55 -7.31
CA ALA A 57 9.36 -25.58 -8.31
C ALA A 57 9.66 -25.10 -9.76
N GLY A 58 10.14 -23.87 -9.95
CA GLY A 58 10.53 -23.33 -11.25
C GLY A 58 9.39 -22.73 -12.09
N GLN A 59 8.18 -22.62 -11.54
CA GLN A 59 7.04 -22.03 -12.25
C GLN A 59 7.20 -20.52 -12.32
N LYS A 60 7.04 -19.93 -13.51
CA LYS A 60 7.02 -18.47 -13.67
C LYS A 60 5.74 -17.91 -13.05
N ALA A 61 5.86 -16.82 -12.30
CA ALA A 61 4.74 -16.15 -11.68
C ALA A 61 4.89 -14.62 -11.79
N CYS A 62 3.75 -13.93 -11.85
CA CYS A 62 3.64 -12.47 -11.74
C CYS A 62 2.69 -12.18 -10.57
N LEU A 63 3.21 -11.58 -9.50
CA LEU A 63 2.43 -11.21 -8.32
C LEU A 63 2.04 -9.72 -8.41
N HIS A 64 0.77 -9.42 -8.16
CA HIS A 64 0.29 -8.04 -8.04
C HIS A 64 0.17 -7.68 -6.56
N VAL A 65 0.92 -6.66 -6.12
CA VAL A 65 0.85 -6.14 -4.76
C VAL A 65 0.06 -4.84 -4.80
N HIS A 66 -1.05 -4.85 -4.08
CA HIS A 66 -1.99 -3.74 -3.94
C HIS A 66 -1.77 -3.00 -2.63
N ARG A 67 -2.28 -1.76 -2.53
CA ARG A 67 -2.21 -0.88 -1.34
C ARG A 67 -0.80 -0.45 -0.91
N ALA A 68 0.18 -0.52 -1.79
CA ALA A 68 1.53 0.01 -1.56
C ALA A 68 1.65 1.43 -2.16
N PHE A 69 1.23 2.44 -1.40
CA PHE A 69 1.25 3.84 -1.85
C PHE A 69 2.59 4.51 -1.52
N PRO A 70 3.16 5.30 -2.45
CA PRO A 70 4.35 6.10 -2.17
C PRO A 70 4.04 7.19 -1.14
N TYR A 71 5.00 7.48 -0.27
CA TYR A 71 4.93 8.56 0.71
C TYR A 71 6.31 9.17 0.91
N PHE A 72 6.34 10.39 1.43
CA PHE A 72 7.54 11.09 1.85
C PHE A 72 7.28 11.81 3.16
N TYR A 73 8.36 12.19 3.84
CA TYR A 73 8.29 12.98 5.07
C TYR A 73 8.54 14.45 4.77
N VAL A 74 7.86 15.32 5.52
CA VAL A 74 8.11 16.75 5.56
C VAL A 74 8.63 17.14 6.94
N PRO A 75 9.50 18.16 7.05
CA PRO A 75 9.89 18.69 8.36
C PRO A 75 8.65 19.08 9.18
N TYR A 76 8.68 18.74 10.48
CA TYR A 76 7.61 19.08 11.41
C TYR A 76 8.16 19.94 12.54
N ASP A 77 7.86 21.24 12.52
CA ASP A 77 8.34 22.19 13.52
C ASP A 77 7.24 22.60 14.52
N ASP A 78 7.63 23.32 15.58
CA ASP A 78 6.74 23.74 16.66
C ASP A 78 5.65 24.75 16.20
N SER A 79 5.73 25.28 14.97
CA SER A 79 4.69 26.14 14.40
C SER A 79 3.55 25.35 13.75
N LEU A 80 3.70 24.03 13.62
CA LEU A 80 2.68 23.16 13.04
C LEU A 80 1.61 22.73 14.06
N PRO A 81 0.42 22.33 13.57
CA PRO A 81 -0.71 21.90 14.39
C PRO A 81 -0.39 20.97 15.57
N SER A 82 -0.76 21.34 16.80
CA SER A 82 -0.63 20.42 17.94
C SER A 82 -1.88 19.58 18.18
N THR A 83 -2.99 19.94 17.54
CA THR A 83 -4.27 19.24 17.69
C THR A 83 -4.66 18.46 16.42
N PRO A 84 -5.39 17.33 16.54
CA PRO A 84 -5.84 16.56 15.38
C PRO A 84 -6.69 17.37 14.38
N LYS A 85 -7.49 18.33 14.89
CA LYS A 85 -8.35 19.18 14.04
C LYS A 85 -7.52 20.12 13.17
N GLU A 86 -6.52 20.78 13.75
CA GLU A 86 -5.61 21.66 13.03
C GLU A 86 -4.74 20.85 12.05
N ALA A 87 -4.29 19.66 12.45
CA ALA A 87 -3.50 18.76 11.60
C ALA A 87 -4.29 18.35 10.35
N ALA A 88 -5.58 18.04 10.50
CA ALA A 88 -6.44 17.71 9.37
C ALA A 88 -6.60 18.89 8.38
N VAL A 89 -6.64 20.13 8.87
CA VAL A 89 -6.69 21.32 8.01
C VAL A 89 -5.37 21.52 7.26
N CYS A 90 -4.24 21.36 7.95
CA CYS A 90 -2.92 21.47 7.34
C CYS A 90 -2.68 20.38 6.29
N LEU A 91 -3.05 19.12 6.59
CA LEU A 91 -2.93 18.00 5.66
C LEU A 91 -3.72 18.25 4.37
N ARG A 92 -4.97 18.73 4.45
CA ARG A 92 -5.76 19.09 3.27
C ARG A 92 -5.13 20.22 2.46
N ARG A 93 -4.61 21.25 3.14
CA ARG A 93 -3.92 22.36 2.46
C ARG A 93 -2.65 21.89 1.74
N MET A 94 -1.90 20.99 2.35
CA MET A 94 -0.71 20.40 1.75
C MET A 94 -1.09 19.54 0.54
N ALA A 95 -2.15 18.73 0.63
CA ALA A 95 -2.66 17.93 -0.48
C ALA A 95 -2.99 18.81 -1.71
N LEU A 96 -3.77 19.88 -1.49
CA LEU A 96 -4.15 20.84 -2.53
C LEU A 96 -2.97 21.62 -3.12
N ALA A 97 -1.85 21.72 -2.40
CA ALA A 97 -0.65 22.42 -2.88
C ALA A 97 0.30 21.51 -3.68
N ILE A 98 0.11 20.20 -3.60
CA ILE A 98 0.90 19.19 -4.32
C ILE A 98 0.26 18.82 -5.65
N GLU A 99 -1.06 18.94 -5.78
CA GLU A 99 -1.81 18.84 -7.05
C GLU A 99 -1.58 20.06 -7.96
#